data_AF-A0A6V7I151-F1
#
_entry.id   AF-A0A6V7I151-F1
#
_cell.length_a   1.000
_cell.length_b   1.000
_cell.length_c   1.000
_cell.angle_alpha   90.00
_cell.angle_beta   90.00
_cell.angle_gamma   90.00
#
_symmetry.space_group_name_H-M   'P 1'
#
loop_
_entity.id
_entity.type
_entity.pdbx_description
1 polymer ?
#
loop_
_entity_poly.entity_id
_entity_poly.type
_entity_poly.pdbx_seq_one_letter_code
_entity_poly.pdbx_strand_id
1 'polypeptide(L)'
;LSKLLNSLEEHKTDIPSCTDEEFGFLSDLLKSKELNALVNVHNKILANVQDEKFAPILSNSMDIDVEVLDMLASRTHTSEDCRELFYLLQKPHIQ
;
A
#
# COMPACT_ATOMS: atom_id res chain seq x y z
N LEU A 1 15.99 11.00 -0.07
CA LEU A 1 16.29 11.71 1.20
C LEU A 1 17.51 12.61 1.10
N SER A 2 18.50 12.33 0.25
CA SER A 2 19.67 13.20 0.03
C SER A 2 19.29 14.66 -0.29
N LYS A 3 18.25 14.87 -1.11
CA LYS A 3 17.71 16.22 -1.38
C LYS A 3 17.11 16.90 -0.14
N LEU A 4 16.49 16.14 0.76
CA LEU A 4 15.89 16.66 1.99
C LEU A 4 16.98 16.99 3.02
N LEU A 5 18.03 16.17 3.10
CA LEU A 5 19.22 16.47 3.90
C LEU A 5 19.93 17.72 3.41
N ASN A 6 20.14 17.85 2.09
CA ASN A 6 20.73 19.06 1.51
C ASN A 6 19.86 20.29 1.79
N SER A 7 18.54 20.18 1.64
CA SER A 7 17.62 21.28 1.95
C SER A 7 17.62 21.64 3.44
N LEU A 8 17.74 20.65 4.33
CA LEU A 8 17.91 20.89 5.76
C LEU A 8 19.21 21.67 6.05
N GLU A 9 20.32 21.28 5.42
CA GLU A 9 21.61 21.96 5.57
C GLU A 9 21.61 23.39 4.97
N GLU A 10 21.00 23.57 3.80
CA GLU A 10 20.86 24.87 3.11
C GLU A 10 20.06 25.88 3.93
N HIS A 11 19.04 25.44 4.65
CA HIS A 11 18.15 26.32 5.43
C HIS A 11 18.48 26.35 6.92
N LYS A 12 19.65 25.85 7.37
CA LYS A 12 20.03 25.82 8.79
C LYS A 12 19.87 27.20 9.47
N THR A 13 20.23 28.28 8.78
CA THR A 13 20.17 29.65 9.29
C THR A 13 18.79 30.29 9.22
N ASP A 14 17.88 29.70 8.44
CA ASP A 14 16.56 30.24 8.13
C ASP A 14 15.47 29.71 9.07
N ILE A 15 15.83 28.77 9.96
CA ILE A 15 14.92 28.18 10.96
C ILE A 15 15.23 28.80 12.33
N PRO A 16 14.71 30.01 12.63
CA PRO A 16 15.06 30.79 13.82
C PRO A 16 14.69 30.12 15.15
N SER A 17 13.84 29.09 15.13
CA SER A 17 13.45 28.31 16.31
C SER A 17 14.11 26.95 16.42
N CYS A 18 14.93 26.54 15.45
CA CYS A 18 15.57 25.22 15.48
C CYS A 18 16.86 25.30 16.28
N THR A 19 16.87 24.61 17.42
CA THR A 19 18.06 24.43 18.23
C THR A 19 19.07 23.53 17.50
N ASP A 20 20.36 23.67 17.84
CA ASP A 20 21.39 22.77 17.30
C ASP A 20 21.11 21.29 17.63
N GLU A 21 20.40 21.01 18.74
CA GLU A 21 19.96 19.65 19.12
C GLU A 21 18.90 19.09 18.15
N GLU A 22 17.86 19.87 17.85
CA GLU A 22 16.83 19.47 16.88
C GLU A 22 17.41 19.29 15.47
N PHE A 23 18.34 20.18 15.09
CA PHE A 23 19.04 20.07 13.81
C PHE A 23 19.89 18.81 13.76
N GLY A 24 20.66 18.53 14.82
CA GLY A 24 21.47 17.32 14.95
C GLY A 24 20.63 16.06 14.83
N PHE A 25 19.52 16.01 15.58
CA PHE A 25 18.58 14.90 15.51
C PHE A 25 18.04 14.67 14.09
N LEU A 26 17.58 15.71 13.40
CA LEU A 26 17.07 15.59 12.03
C LEU A 26 18.17 15.18 11.04
N SER A 27 19.38 15.73 11.19
CA SER A 27 20.52 15.37 10.34
C SER A 27 20.88 13.89 10.51
N ASP A 28 20.95 13.40 11.74
CA ASP A 28 21.24 12.00 12.05
C ASP A 28 20.14 11.07 11.56
N LEU A 29 18.87 11.47 11.75
CA LEU A 29 17.72 10.74 11.25
C LEU A 29 17.76 10.61 9.72
N LEU A 30 18.01 11.70 9.00
CA LEU A 30 18.09 11.70 7.53
C LEU A 30 19.34 10.98 6.99
N LYS A 31 20.39 10.86 7.79
CA LYS A 31 21.61 10.08 7.49
C LYS A 31 21.46 8.58 7.82
N SER A 32 20.46 8.18 8.61
CA SER A 32 20.18 6.77 8.92
C SER A 32 20.02 5.94 7.65
N LYS A 33 20.78 4.85 7.55
CA LYS A 33 20.71 3.93 6.40
C LYS A 33 19.37 3.21 6.33
N GLU A 34 18.81 2.89 7.49
CA GLU A 34 17.55 2.19 7.68
C GLU A 34 16.39 3.05 7.19
N LEU A 35 16.34 4.33 7.60
CA LEU A 35 15.33 5.27 7.12
C LEU A 35 15.48 5.51 5.62
N ASN A 36 16.72 5.65 5.14
CA ASN A 36 16.99 5.78 3.71
C ASN A 36 16.45 4.60 2.89
N ALA A 37 16.67 3.38 3.36
CA ALA A 37 16.13 2.18 2.72
C ALA A 37 14.60 2.16 2.73
N LEU A 38 13.98 2.48 3.88
CA LEU A 38 12.52 2.50 4.03
C LEU A 38 11.86 3.50 3.08
N VAL A 39 12.35 4.74 3.05
CA VAL A 39 11.79 5.78 2.17
C VAL A 39 12.01 5.46 0.70
N ASN A 40 13.14 4.83 0.34
CA ASN A 40 13.37 4.40 -1.04
C ASN A 40 12.36 3.32 -1.47
N VAL A 41 12.07 2.35 -0.61
CA VAL A 41 11.04 1.33 -0.89
C VAL A 41 9.65 1.98 -0.96
N HIS A 42 9.30 2.84 -0.01
CA HIS A 42 8.04 3.58 0.01
C HIS A 42 7.82 4.38 -1.29
N ASN A 43 8.81 5.15 -1.73
CA ASN A 43 8.72 5.94 -2.95
C ASN A 43 8.56 5.07 -4.21
N LYS A 44 9.22 3.90 -4.26
CA LYS A 44 9.04 2.93 -5.34
C LYS A 44 7.62 2.37 -5.35
N ILE A 45 7.02 2.10 -4.19
CA ILE A 45 5.62 1.65 -4.10
C ILE A 45 4.70 2.77 -4.60
N LEU A 46 4.83 4.00 -4.07
CA LEU A 46 3.99 5.13 -4.46
C LEU A 46 4.03 5.42 -5.96
N ALA A 47 5.21 5.34 -6.59
CA ALA A 47 5.35 5.54 -8.03
C ALA A 47 4.55 4.54 -8.87
N ASN A 48 4.22 3.36 -8.33
CA ASN A 48 3.40 2.34 -8.99
C ASN A 48 1.92 2.42 -8.59
N VAL A 49 1.56 3.13 -7.51
CA VAL A 49 0.18 3.20 -6.99
C VAL A 49 -0.58 4.42 -7.52
N GLN A 50 0.11 5.44 -8.04
CA GLN A 50 -0.53 6.63 -8.65
C GLN A 50 -1.09 6.39 -10.06
N ASP A 51 -1.45 5.17 -10.43
CA ASP A 51 -2.17 4.91 -11.67
C ASP A 51 -3.67 5.20 -11.45
N GLU A 52 -4.12 6.41 -11.80
CA GLU A 52 -5.54 6.80 -11.73
C GLU A 52 -6.47 5.89 -12.56
N LYS A 53 -5.93 5.00 -13.39
CA LYS A 53 -6.72 4.02 -14.16
C LYS A 53 -7.17 2.82 -13.32
N PHE A 54 -6.57 2.57 -12.15
CA PHE A 54 -6.90 1.42 -11.30
C PHE A 54 -7.58 1.87 -10.00
N ALA A 55 -8.87 2.22 -10.11
CA ALA A 55 -9.73 2.44 -8.96
C ALA A 55 -10.53 1.16 -8.63
N PRO A 56 -10.67 0.79 -7.34
CA PRO A 56 -11.56 -0.29 -6.96
C PRO A 56 -13.01 0.01 -7.40
N ILE A 57 -13.64 -0.93 -8.12
CA ILE A 57 -15.05 -0.82 -8.50
C ILE A 57 -15.95 -1.02 -7.26
N LEU A 58 -15.53 -1.90 -6.35
CA LEU A 58 -16.25 -2.28 -5.14
C LEU A 58 -15.27 -2.31 -3.97
N SER A 59 -15.71 -1.84 -2.81
CA SER A 59 -14.94 -1.90 -1.56
C SER A 59 -15.20 -3.17 -0.74
N ASN A 60 -16.16 -3.99 -1.16
CA ASN A 60 -16.71 -5.13 -0.43
C ASN A 60 -16.76 -6.41 -1.28
N SER A 61 -15.81 -6.59 -2.21
CA SER A 61 -15.79 -7.76 -3.11
C SER A 61 -15.75 -9.10 -2.37
N MET A 62 -15.18 -9.15 -1.17
CA MET A 62 -15.16 -10.36 -0.33
C MET A 62 -16.56 -10.71 0.20
N ASP A 63 -17.34 -9.73 0.64
CA ASP A 63 -18.71 -9.95 1.12
C ASP A 63 -19.61 -10.42 -0.05
N ILE A 64 -19.43 -9.82 -1.22
CA ILE A 64 -20.14 -10.21 -2.45
C ILE A 64 -19.79 -11.64 -2.85
N ASP A 65 -18.52 -12.04 -2.74
CA ASP A 65 -18.10 -13.42 -3.03
C ASP A 65 -18.80 -14.43 -2.12
N VAL A 66 -18.92 -14.12 -0.82
CA VAL A 66 -19.68 -14.94 0.13
C VAL A 66 -21.15 -15.07 -0.28
N GLU A 67 -21.80 -13.96 -0.64
CA GLU A 67 -23.20 -13.98 -1.12
C GLU A 67 -23.37 -14.82 -2.40
N VAL A 68 -22.40 -14.74 -3.32
CA VAL A 68 -22.38 -15.52 -4.56
C VAL A 68 -22.18 -17.00 -4.27
N LEU A 69 -21.28 -17.36 -3.34
CA LEU A 69 -21.05 -18.74 -2.92
C LEU A 69 -22.32 -19.35 -2.30
N ASP A 70 -23.01 -18.61 -1.44
CA ASP A 70 -24.28 -19.04 -0.83
C ASP A 70 -25.35 -19.30 -1.91
N MET A 71 -25.44 -18.41 -2.90
CA MET A 71 -26.34 -18.59 -4.05
C MET A 71 -25.97 -19.84 -4.86
N LEU A 72 -24.69 -20.03 -5.19
CA LEU A 72 -24.19 -21.13 -6.01
C LEU A 72 -24.30 -22.48 -5.32
N ALA A 73 -24.12 -22.55 -4.00
CA ALA A 73 -24.21 -23.78 -3.21
C ALA A 73 -25.52 -24.53 -3.51
N SER A 74 -26.63 -23.79 -3.60
CA SER A 74 -27.97 -24.34 -3.93
C SER A 74 -28.11 -24.88 -5.36
N ARG A 75 -27.19 -24.55 -6.27
CA ARG A 75 -27.24 -24.88 -7.72
C ARG A 75 -26.20 -25.90 -8.16
N THR A 76 -25.22 -26.22 -7.32
CA THR A 76 -24.09 -27.12 -7.63
C THR A 76 -24.49 -28.52 -8.11
N HIS A 77 -25.66 -29.02 -7.70
CA HIS A 77 -26.18 -30.33 -8.11
C HIS A 77 -26.96 -30.28 -9.44
N THR A 78 -27.34 -29.10 -9.90
CA THR A 78 -28.16 -28.89 -11.11
C THR A 78 -27.36 -28.36 -12.30
N SER A 79 -26.22 -27.72 -12.04
CA SER A 79 -25.41 -27.07 -13.06
C SER A 79 -23.93 -27.32 -12.79
N GLU A 80 -23.27 -27.92 -13.77
CA GLU A 80 -21.83 -28.16 -13.77
C GLU A 80 -21.05 -26.84 -13.74
N ASP A 81 -21.50 -25.83 -14.50
CA ASP A 81 -20.89 -24.49 -14.50
C ASP A 81 -20.98 -23.83 -13.12
N CYS A 82 -22.13 -23.97 -12.43
CA CYS A 82 -22.28 -23.44 -11.07
C CYS A 82 -21.37 -24.17 -10.08
N ARG A 83 -21.18 -25.48 -10.26
CA ARG A 83 -20.27 -26.29 -9.44
C ARG A 83 -18.82 -25.90 -9.66
N GLU A 84 -18.40 -25.72 -10.90
CA GLU A 84 -17.05 -25.26 -11.24
C GLU A 84 -16.78 -23.88 -10.65
N LEU A 85 -17.69 -22.92 -10.86
CA LEU A 85 -17.54 -21.57 -10.32
C LEU A 85 -17.50 -21.56 -8.78
N PHE A 86 -18.35 -22.35 -8.12
CA PHE A 86 -18.36 -22.48 -6.67
C PHE A 86 -17.01 -22.95 -6.12
N TYR A 87 -16.38 -23.96 -6.75
CA TYR A 87 -15.06 -24.42 -6.34
C TYR A 87 -13.93 -23.47 -6.74
N LEU A 88 -14.06 -22.73 -7.84
CA LEU A 88 -13.08 -21.75 -8.28
C LEU A 88 -12.98 -20.58 -7.30
N LEU A 89 -14.12 -20.05 -6.88
CA LEU A 89 -14.18 -18.90 -5.97
C LEU A 89 -13.58 -19.23 -4.59
N GLN A 90 -13.69 -20.49 -4.13
CA GLN A 90 -13.09 -20.95 -2.87
C GLN A 90 -11.57 -21.15 -2.91
N LYS A 91 -10.89 -20.96 -4.04
CA LYS A 91 -9.44 -21.19 -4.09
C LYS A 91 -8.68 -20.12 -3.28
N PRO A 92 -7.61 -20.47 -2.53
CA PRO A 92 -6.88 -19.53 -1.68
C PRO A 92 -6.18 -18.35 -2.37
N HIS A 93 -6.11 -18.34 -3.71
CA HIS A 93 -5.56 -17.23 -4.49
C HIS A 93 -6.66 -16.33 -5.08
N ILE A 94 -7.93 -16.71 -4.87
CA ILE A 94 -9.12 -15.93 -5.20
C ILE A 94 -9.69 -15.30 -3.92
N GLN A 95 -9.74 -16.07 -2.82
CA GLN A 95 -9.94 -15.58 -1.45
C GLN A 95 -8.77 -14.72 -0.98
#